data_AF-A0A7S3VBQ8-F1
#
_entry.id   AF-A0A7S3VBQ8-F1
#
_cell.length_a   1.000
_cell.length_b   1.000
_cell.length_c   1.000
_cell.angle_alpha   90.00
_cell.angle_beta   90.00
_cell.angle_gamma   90.00
#
_symmetry.space_group_name_H-M   'P 1'
#
loop_
_entity.id
_entity.type
_entity.pdbx_description
1 polymer ?
#
loop_
_entity_poly.entity_id
_entity_poly.type
_entity_poly.pdbx_seq_one_letter_code
_entity_poly.pdbx_strand_id
1 'polypeptide(L)'
;MNDKCNSNRLCRPYGVKWKNSNLPDKVPVIGLGCSSFSTFFMKETDTQTDSVDYGKQHLECSQENAHLIPSNNHKVQEWIATIVYAIENGITLLDTAPWYGHGSSEVVIGYAMRQLLVDAAIDKESDQREEIHSDNMSIEQNTQHVNNSFKRIQRKELIINTKVGRYDASPRLQFDFSYDMTLKSAKRSVSRMNCGYIDVLQLHDPEFAPSMDLLFEETLPALLECKRLGYAKAIGLTGYPLETQHTIFQRAVRSDSPGIADLFDQSLTYGHFNLHNQDLFTKPFKGEIIQEDVNADADTKISLIKYCHSRSIATMAAAPLSMGLLTHQPPPEWHPANQELKDACCKAAIIAHEHCVDLPTLAVLFAIAQEDIGCTLLGMGSIKEVDAAINAMRRIETIHDDAKGIKSDDSATHVPGIGHNLRRKIFSKLAPFLTESEHTVLKVLISDNNTDANRNGPFANIWKREEYNWDGLREANNFWSNIPGGKTEAEARMRVRTL
;
A
#
# COMPACT_ATOMS: atom_id res chain seq x y z
N MET A 1 -4.48 0.92 35.28
CA MET A 1 -4.66 -0.43 34.73
C MET A 1 -4.04 -0.42 33.35
N ASN A 2 -2.86 -1.02 33.21
CA ASN A 2 -2.14 -1.10 31.94
C ASN A 2 -2.80 -2.19 31.09
N ASP A 3 -3.76 -1.80 30.24
CA ASP A 3 -4.20 -2.67 29.16
C ASP A 3 -3.04 -2.82 28.19
N LYS A 4 -2.32 -3.95 28.32
CA LYS A 4 -1.45 -4.45 27.27
C LYS A 4 -2.33 -4.66 26.03
N CYS A 5 -2.38 -3.66 25.17
CA CYS A 5 -2.96 -3.74 23.83
C CYS A 5 -2.35 -4.99 23.17
N ASN A 6 -3.19 -6.02 23.01
CA ASN A 6 -2.76 -7.33 22.57
C ASN A 6 -2.43 -7.21 21.09
N SER A 7 -1.17 -6.88 20.76
CA SER A 7 -0.68 -6.56 19.41
C SER A 7 -0.98 -7.62 18.34
N ASN A 8 -1.38 -8.82 18.77
CA ASN A 8 -1.86 -9.90 17.90
C ASN A 8 -3.25 -9.68 17.30
N ARG A 9 -4.04 -8.70 17.76
CA ARG A 9 -5.42 -8.44 17.30
C ARG A 9 -5.50 -7.44 16.12
N LEU A 10 -4.52 -6.53 16.00
CA LEU A 10 -4.42 -5.57 14.88
C LEU A 10 -3.90 -6.21 13.60
N CYS A 11 -3.54 -7.50 13.68
CA CYS A 11 -2.97 -8.25 12.58
C CYS A 11 -3.87 -9.43 12.19
N ARG A 12 -3.95 -9.71 10.90
CA ARG A 12 -4.68 -10.85 10.33
C ARG A 12 -3.83 -11.61 9.32
N PRO A 13 -4.15 -12.89 9.03
CA PRO A 13 -3.52 -13.59 7.93
C PRO A 13 -3.86 -12.92 6.59
N TYR A 14 -3.03 -13.16 5.58
CA TYR A 14 -3.22 -12.67 4.21
C TYR A 14 -4.40 -13.33 3.44
N GLY A 15 -5.34 -13.99 4.12
CA GLY A 15 -6.45 -14.71 3.49
C GLY A 15 -6.09 -16.06 2.84
N VAL A 16 -4.80 -16.42 2.79
CA VAL A 16 -4.28 -17.67 2.21
C VAL A 16 -3.36 -18.43 3.18
N LYS A 17 -3.34 -19.76 3.10
CA LYS A 17 -2.36 -20.61 3.81
C LYS A 17 -1.14 -20.84 2.91
N TRP A 18 0.03 -20.48 3.43
CA TRP A 18 1.29 -20.51 2.68
C TRP A 18 1.92 -21.90 2.59
N LYS A 19 2.57 -22.18 1.46
CA LYS A 19 3.68 -23.14 1.37
C LYS A 19 4.94 -22.31 1.01
N ASN A 20 5.95 -22.30 1.86
CA ASN A 20 7.29 -21.72 1.60
C ASN A 20 7.39 -20.18 1.38
N SER A 21 6.59 -19.34 2.05
CA SER A 21 6.77 -17.88 1.95
C SER A 21 7.82 -17.35 2.93
N ASN A 22 8.66 -16.41 2.48
CA ASN A 22 9.45 -15.55 3.37
C ASN A 22 8.62 -14.40 3.99
N LEU A 23 7.32 -14.34 3.67
CA LEU A 23 6.36 -13.41 4.25
C LEU A 23 5.91 -13.87 5.65
N PRO A 24 5.58 -12.94 6.54
CA PRO A 24 5.03 -13.29 7.85
C PRO A 24 3.61 -13.86 7.73
N ASP A 25 3.26 -14.75 8.66
CA ASP A 25 1.94 -15.40 8.72
C ASP A 25 0.79 -14.41 8.92
N LYS A 26 1.08 -13.24 9.50
CA LYS A 26 0.12 -12.18 9.78
C LYS A 26 0.69 -10.83 9.41
N VAL A 27 -0.21 -9.93 9.04
CA VAL A 27 0.08 -8.53 8.74
C VAL A 27 -0.92 -7.60 9.39
N PRO A 28 -0.54 -6.35 9.68
CA PRO A 28 -1.48 -5.40 10.22
C PRO A 28 -2.63 -5.17 9.23
N VAL A 29 -3.86 -5.07 9.76
CA VAL A 29 -5.07 -4.84 8.98
C VAL A 29 -4.96 -3.55 8.17
N ILE A 30 -4.33 -2.52 8.73
CA ILE A 30 -3.95 -1.28 8.06
C ILE A 30 -2.43 -1.18 7.99
N GLY A 31 -1.91 -0.82 6.82
CA GLY A 31 -0.51 -0.45 6.61
C GLY A 31 -0.37 1.03 6.30
N LEU A 32 0.81 1.59 6.59
CA LEU A 32 1.13 3.00 6.32
C LEU A 32 1.68 3.14 4.90
N GLY A 33 0.91 3.80 4.03
CA GLY A 33 1.36 4.26 2.73
C GLY A 33 2.18 5.54 2.87
N CYS A 34 3.47 5.45 2.58
CA CYS A 34 4.44 6.52 2.82
C CYS A 34 4.56 7.52 1.66
N SER A 35 3.63 7.53 0.71
CA SER A 35 3.63 8.47 -0.44
C SER A 35 3.47 9.93 -0.01
N SER A 36 2.84 10.17 1.15
CA SER A 36 2.69 11.50 1.74
C SER A 36 3.99 12.06 2.33
N PHE A 37 5.02 11.23 2.55
CA PHE A 37 6.35 11.64 3.03
C PHE A 37 7.25 12.03 1.86
N SER A 38 6.73 12.95 1.05
CA SER A 38 7.29 13.31 -0.22
C SER A 38 7.65 14.78 -0.28
N THR A 39 8.82 15.07 -0.86
CA THR A 39 9.26 16.44 -1.18
C THR A 39 8.30 17.19 -2.12
N PHE A 40 7.45 16.48 -2.88
CA PHE A 40 6.35 17.09 -3.65
C PHE A 40 5.43 17.98 -2.79
N PHE A 41 5.35 17.70 -1.49
CA PHE A 41 4.47 18.42 -0.56
C PHE A 41 5.23 19.43 0.32
N MET A 42 6.53 19.62 0.11
CA MET A 42 7.31 20.67 0.80
C MET A 42 7.05 22.02 0.13
N LYS A 43 6.75 23.05 0.92
CA LYS A 43 6.65 24.43 0.39
C LYS A 43 8.05 25.02 0.23
N GLU A 44 8.22 25.99 -0.66
CA GLU A 44 9.51 26.68 -0.87
C GLU A 44 10.11 27.23 0.45
N THR A 45 9.28 27.69 1.37
CA THR A 45 9.69 28.18 2.70
C THR A 45 10.26 27.09 3.62
N ASP A 46 9.88 25.83 3.42
CA ASP A 46 10.29 24.70 4.26
C ASP A 46 11.70 24.20 3.90
N THR A 47 12.29 24.73 2.82
CA THR A 47 13.65 24.43 2.34
C THR A 47 14.70 25.43 2.82
N GLN A 48 14.30 26.51 3.50
CA GLN A 48 15.19 27.63 3.84
C GLN A 48 15.82 27.59 5.25
N THR A 49 15.45 26.65 6.12
CA THR A 49 16.00 26.61 7.49
C THR A 49 17.26 25.75 7.56
N ASP A 50 18.36 26.34 7.09
CA ASP A 50 19.69 26.36 7.72
C ASP A 50 20.68 26.79 6.64
N SER A 51 20.99 28.09 6.65
CA SER A 51 21.96 28.73 5.78
C SER A 51 23.37 28.20 6.06
N VAL A 52 23.71 27.07 5.44
CA VAL A 52 25.05 26.83 4.95
C VAL A 52 25.01 27.15 3.47
N ASP A 53 25.75 28.18 3.06
CA ASP A 53 25.84 28.71 1.71
C ASP A 53 26.36 27.63 0.73
N TYR A 54 25.46 26.76 0.28
CA TYR A 54 25.61 26.00 -0.96
C TYR A 54 24.99 26.86 -2.06
N GLY A 55 25.82 27.71 -2.66
CA GLY A 55 25.43 28.80 -3.54
C GLY A 55 24.24 28.47 -4.46
N LYS A 56 23.15 29.22 -4.30
CA LYS A 56 22.03 29.43 -5.25
C LYS A 56 21.76 28.28 -6.25
N GLN A 57 21.60 27.06 -5.76
CA GLN A 57 20.91 26.00 -6.48
C GLN A 57 19.82 25.49 -5.55
N HIS A 58 18.56 25.71 -5.93
CA HIS A 58 17.47 24.92 -5.37
C HIS A 58 17.86 23.45 -5.54
N LEU A 59 18.10 22.74 -4.44
CA LEU A 59 18.29 21.29 -4.49
C LEU A 59 16.95 20.68 -4.90
N GLU A 60 16.72 20.58 -6.21
CA GLU A 60 15.66 19.74 -6.75
C GLU A 60 15.95 18.32 -6.25
N CYS A 61 15.09 17.80 -5.38
CA CYS A 61 15.25 16.47 -4.84
C CYS A 61 15.10 15.46 -5.98
N SER A 62 16.21 14.83 -6.35
CA SER A 62 16.27 13.76 -7.35
C SER A 62 16.60 12.43 -6.70
N GLN A 63 16.46 11.34 -7.46
CA GLN A 63 16.92 10.02 -7.02
C GLN A 63 18.39 10.06 -6.53
N GLU A 64 19.25 10.84 -7.15
CA GLU A 64 20.67 10.85 -6.81
C GLU A 64 20.92 11.57 -5.48
N ASN A 65 20.17 12.63 -5.19
CA ASN A 65 20.42 13.51 -4.05
C ASN A 65 19.48 13.29 -2.86
N ALA A 66 18.51 12.38 -2.93
CA ALA A 66 17.58 12.12 -1.83
C ALA A 66 18.28 11.82 -0.48
N HIS A 67 19.46 11.21 -0.51
CA HIS A 67 20.26 10.90 0.68
C HIS A 67 20.80 12.15 1.42
N LEU A 68 20.76 13.32 0.77
CA LEU A 68 21.17 14.61 1.34
C LEU A 68 20.06 15.33 2.11
N ILE A 69 18.82 14.79 2.11
CA ILE A 69 17.71 15.38 2.86
C ILE A 69 18.06 15.37 4.34
N PRO A 70 18.15 16.53 5.00
CA PRO A 70 18.68 16.58 6.35
C PRO A 70 17.63 16.12 7.35
N SER A 71 18.03 15.25 8.28
CA SER A 71 17.10 14.70 9.27
C SER A 71 16.52 15.79 10.19
N ASN A 72 17.24 16.88 10.46
CA ASN A 72 16.79 17.97 11.34
C ASN A 72 15.75 18.90 10.71
N ASN A 73 15.43 18.77 9.42
CA ASN A 73 14.36 19.55 8.79
C ASN A 73 13.03 19.29 9.51
N HIS A 74 12.31 20.37 9.83
CA HIS A 74 11.09 20.29 10.63
C HIS A 74 10.04 19.35 10.01
N LYS A 75 9.84 19.42 8.69
CA LYS A 75 8.88 18.55 7.99
C LYS A 75 9.32 17.08 8.00
N VAL A 76 10.62 16.84 7.86
CA VAL A 76 11.21 15.50 7.97
C VAL A 76 11.01 14.93 9.39
N GLN A 77 11.18 15.74 10.43
CA GLN A 77 10.90 15.35 11.81
C GLN A 77 9.43 14.99 12.05
N GLU A 78 8.49 15.75 11.48
CA GLU A 78 7.05 15.40 11.54
C GLU A 78 6.75 14.04 10.88
N TRP A 79 7.36 13.77 9.73
CA TRP A 79 7.20 12.50 9.04
C TRP A 79 7.83 11.33 9.82
N ILE A 80 9.01 11.53 10.38
CA ILE A 80 9.65 10.55 11.27
C ILE A 80 8.74 10.26 12.46
N ALA A 81 8.23 11.29 13.14
CA ALA A 81 7.33 11.14 14.28
C ALA A 81 6.04 10.41 13.90
N THR A 82 5.49 10.67 12.70
CA THR A 82 4.31 9.97 12.18
C THR A 82 4.57 8.48 11.99
N ILE A 83 5.71 8.10 11.39
CA ILE A 83 6.10 6.69 11.20
C ILE A 83 6.33 6.00 12.55
N VAL A 84 7.07 6.65 13.45
CA VAL A 84 7.34 6.14 14.81
C VAL A 84 6.02 5.88 15.54
N TYR A 85 5.13 6.86 15.56
CA TYR A 85 3.82 6.75 16.21
C TYR A 85 2.98 5.60 15.64
N ALA A 86 2.96 5.45 14.31
CA ALA A 86 2.23 4.36 13.64
C ALA A 86 2.75 2.98 14.09
N ILE A 87 4.06 2.79 14.12
CA ILE A 87 4.69 1.53 14.51
C ILE A 87 4.45 1.21 15.99
N GLU A 88 4.59 2.19 16.87
CA GLU A 88 4.34 2.01 18.31
C GLU A 88 2.91 1.58 18.61
N ASN A 89 1.97 1.95 17.74
CA ASN A 89 0.55 1.61 17.84
C ASN A 89 0.12 0.44 16.94
N GLY A 90 1.07 -0.35 16.42
CA GLY A 90 0.79 -1.64 15.76
C GLY A 90 0.67 -1.60 14.24
N ILE A 91 0.88 -0.45 13.59
CA ILE A 91 1.01 -0.36 12.13
C ILE A 91 2.46 -0.67 11.75
N THR A 92 2.77 -1.95 11.59
CA THR A 92 4.13 -2.44 11.32
C THR A 92 4.43 -2.75 9.86
N LEU A 93 3.50 -2.43 8.94
CA LEU A 93 3.71 -2.52 7.50
C LEU A 93 3.85 -1.10 6.92
N LEU A 94 4.99 -0.85 6.28
CA LEU A 94 5.31 0.41 5.59
C LEU A 94 5.39 0.15 4.09
N ASP A 95 4.63 0.89 3.30
CA ASP A 95 4.68 0.84 1.84
C ASP A 95 5.26 2.13 1.27
N THR A 96 6.39 2.02 0.58
CA THR A 96 7.07 3.15 -0.08
C THR A 96 7.45 2.80 -1.52
N ALA A 97 8.12 3.71 -2.22
CA ALA A 97 8.70 3.48 -3.52
C ALA A 97 9.80 4.51 -3.79
N PRO A 98 10.77 4.22 -4.67
CA PRO A 98 11.70 5.24 -5.15
C PRO A 98 10.97 6.46 -5.70
N TRP A 99 9.87 6.28 -6.42
CA TRP A 99 9.05 7.38 -6.96
C TRP A 99 8.49 8.33 -5.88
N TYR A 100 8.29 7.86 -4.65
CA TYR A 100 7.66 8.67 -3.59
C TYR A 100 8.64 9.73 -3.08
N GLY A 101 8.39 10.99 -3.48
CA GLY A 101 9.29 12.12 -3.23
C GLY A 101 10.70 11.89 -3.75
N HIS A 102 10.81 11.16 -4.86
CA HIS A 102 12.07 10.85 -5.53
C HIS A 102 13.12 10.20 -4.62
N GLY A 103 12.68 9.40 -3.65
CA GLY A 103 13.51 8.69 -2.70
C GLY A 103 13.49 9.28 -1.30
N SER A 104 12.87 10.46 -1.10
CA SER A 104 12.73 11.06 0.23
C SER A 104 11.98 10.15 1.19
N SER A 105 10.92 9.51 0.73
CA SER A 105 10.10 8.61 1.55
C SER A 105 10.93 7.45 2.10
N GLU A 106 11.81 6.86 1.27
CA GLU A 106 12.74 5.79 1.69
C GLU A 106 13.76 6.29 2.71
N VAL A 107 14.30 7.49 2.52
CA VAL A 107 15.27 8.10 3.47
C VAL A 107 14.61 8.38 4.83
N VAL A 108 13.40 8.93 4.82
CA VAL A 108 12.62 9.23 6.03
C VAL A 108 12.26 7.95 6.80
N ILE A 109 11.90 6.88 6.10
CA ILE A 109 11.71 5.55 6.73
C ILE A 109 13.02 5.10 7.39
N GLY A 110 14.15 5.23 6.71
CA GLY A 110 15.44 4.90 7.30
C GLY A 110 15.76 5.71 8.55
N TYR A 111 15.33 6.98 8.60
CA TYR A 111 15.50 7.85 9.77
C TYR A 111 14.63 7.38 10.93
N ALA A 112 13.36 7.06 10.67
CA ALA A 112 12.46 6.51 11.68
C ALA A 112 12.93 5.17 12.23
N MET A 113 13.41 4.27 11.37
CA MET A 113 13.95 2.98 11.80
C MET A 113 15.15 3.13 12.74
N ARG A 114 16.07 4.08 12.49
CA ARG A 114 17.21 4.31 13.39
C ARG A 114 16.80 4.73 14.81
N GLN A 115 15.61 5.33 14.98
CA GLN A 115 15.10 5.67 16.30
C GLN A 115 14.47 4.47 17.02
N LEU A 116 13.90 3.53 16.26
CA LEU A 116 13.12 2.41 16.78
C LEU A 116 13.91 1.11 16.95
N LEU A 117 14.88 0.86 16.08
CA LEU A 117 15.60 -0.40 16.06
C LEU A 117 16.62 -0.47 17.21
N VAL A 118 16.76 -1.65 17.79
CA VAL A 118 17.88 -1.98 18.67
C VAL A 118 19.11 -2.18 17.78
N ASP A 119 20.15 -1.36 17.97
CA ASP A 119 21.46 -1.69 17.42
C ASP A 119 21.99 -2.89 18.18
N ALA A 120 22.09 -4.05 17.51
CA ALA A 120 22.65 -5.27 18.10
C ALA A 120 24.10 -5.09 18.63
N ALA A 121 24.77 -3.99 18.30
CA ALA A 121 26.10 -3.64 18.77
C ALA A 121 26.10 -2.89 20.13
N ILE A 122 25.01 -2.21 20.50
CA ILE A 122 24.99 -1.34 21.70
C ILE A 122 24.76 -2.14 22.99
N ASP A 123 24.07 -3.28 22.94
CA ASP A 123 23.82 -4.11 24.13
C ASP A 123 25.04 -4.91 24.61
N LYS A 124 26.08 -5.09 23.77
CA LYS A 124 27.31 -5.75 24.22
C LYS A 124 28.16 -4.88 25.15
N GLU A 125 27.96 -3.56 25.14
CA GLU A 125 28.65 -2.65 26.06
C GLU A 125 27.86 -2.37 27.33
N SER A 126 26.52 -2.46 27.32
CA SER A 126 25.71 -2.26 28.53
C SER A 126 25.79 -3.44 29.51
N ASP A 127 25.98 -4.66 29.02
CA ASP A 127 26.19 -5.85 29.88
C ASP A 127 27.60 -5.93 30.50
N GLN A 128 28.55 -5.07 30.08
CA GLN A 128 29.91 -5.03 30.64
C GLN A 128 30.16 -3.83 31.59
N ARG A 129 29.18 -2.93 31.76
CA ARG A 129 29.33 -1.74 32.62
C ARG A 129 28.82 -1.91 34.05
N GLU A 130 28.28 -3.07 34.43
CA GLU A 130 27.90 -3.34 35.83
C GLU A 130 29.03 -3.89 36.73
N GLU A 131 30.24 -4.11 36.20
CA GLU A 131 31.38 -4.60 37.01
C GLU A 131 32.70 -3.86 36.75
N ILE A 132 32.75 -2.52 36.83
CA ILE A 132 34.02 -1.83 37.13
C ILE A 132 33.78 -0.71 38.16
N HIS A 133 34.61 -0.79 39.20
CA HIS A 133 34.66 -0.03 40.44
C HIS A 133 34.60 1.50 40.35
N SER A 134 34.19 2.04 41.50
CA SER A 134 34.43 3.37 42.04
C SER A 134 35.78 4.00 41.69
N ASP A 135 35.76 5.33 41.63
CA ASP A 135 36.88 6.28 41.50
C ASP A 135 37.26 6.67 40.05
N ASN A 136 36.58 7.70 39.52
CA ASN A 136 37.22 9.01 39.28
C ASN A 136 36.27 10.02 38.61
N MET A 137 36.45 11.27 39.02
CA MET A 137 35.76 12.47 38.57
C MET A 137 35.99 12.83 37.10
N SER A 138 34.93 13.40 36.52
CA SER A 138 34.89 14.45 35.48
C SER A 138 35.52 14.16 34.12
N ILE A 139 34.67 13.95 33.12
CA ILE A 139 34.63 14.68 31.84
C ILE A 139 33.15 14.58 31.37
N GLU A 140 32.41 15.69 31.48
CA GLU A 140 31.12 15.84 30.82
C GLU A 140 31.35 16.02 29.32
N GLN A 141 31.16 14.94 28.54
CA GLN A 141 30.91 15.06 27.12
C GLN A 141 29.40 15.18 26.87
N ASN A 142 29.07 16.26 26.19
CA ASN A 142 27.75 16.81 25.92
C ASN A 142 26.98 15.93 24.92
N THR A 143 26.63 14.71 25.33
CA THR A 143 25.61 13.91 24.64
C THR A 143 24.29 14.22 25.33
N GLN A 144 23.47 15.05 24.69
CA GLN A 144 22.06 15.18 25.06
C GLN A 144 21.42 13.79 24.91
N HIS A 145 21.42 13.01 25.99
CA HIS A 145 20.57 11.85 26.13
C HIS A 145 19.12 12.36 26.19
N VAL A 146 18.51 12.46 25.02
CA VAL A 146 17.05 12.50 24.95
C VAL A 146 16.59 11.14 25.50
N ASN A 147 16.09 11.14 26.74
CA ASN A 147 15.39 10.01 27.34
C ASN A 147 14.12 9.74 26.55
N ASN A 148 14.26 9.12 25.38
CA ASN A 148 13.15 8.70 24.57
C ASN A 148 12.76 7.28 24.98
N SER A 149 11.65 7.18 25.70
CA SER A 149 10.97 5.94 26.08
C SER A 149 10.32 5.23 24.88
N PHE A 150 10.99 5.18 23.72
CA PHE A 150 10.45 4.53 22.54
C PHE A 150 10.42 3.02 22.73
N LYS A 151 9.38 2.38 22.19
CA LYS A 151 9.33 0.92 22.12
C LYS A 151 10.38 0.44 21.10
N ARG A 152 11.50 -0.06 21.61
CA ARG A 152 12.54 -0.71 20.80
C ARG A 152 11.96 -1.97 20.13
N ILE A 153 12.15 -2.12 18.82
CA ILE A 153 11.71 -3.31 18.04
C ILE A 153 12.87 -3.91 17.24
N GLN A 154 12.72 -5.17 16.83
CA GLN A 154 13.63 -5.81 15.89
C GLN A 154 13.19 -5.55 14.44
N ARG A 155 14.14 -5.45 13.49
CA ARG A 155 13.83 -5.22 12.07
C ARG A 155 12.84 -6.24 11.49
N LYS A 156 12.87 -7.49 11.97
CA LYS A 156 11.96 -8.57 11.54
C LYS A 156 10.49 -8.38 11.95
N GLU A 157 10.22 -7.44 12.87
CA GLU A 157 8.86 -7.08 13.30
C GLU A 157 8.21 -6.07 12.34
N LEU A 158 8.99 -5.47 11.45
CA LEU A 158 8.51 -4.59 10.39
C LEU A 158 8.42 -5.33 9.07
N ILE A 159 7.44 -4.93 8.25
CA ILE A 159 7.29 -5.34 6.86
C ILE A 159 7.47 -4.09 6.02
N ILE A 160 8.51 -4.07 5.19
CA ILE A 160 8.78 -2.94 4.30
C ILE A 160 8.56 -3.40 2.86
N ASN A 161 7.62 -2.72 2.20
CA ASN A 161 7.41 -2.81 0.78
C ASN A 161 8.09 -1.61 0.11
N THR A 162 8.93 -1.88 -0.90
CA THR A 162 9.36 -0.86 -1.86
C THR A 162 9.24 -1.41 -3.28
N LYS A 163 9.53 -0.58 -4.28
CA LYS A 163 9.16 -0.87 -5.66
C LYS A 163 10.29 -0.61 -6.65
N VAL A 164 10.15 -1.18 -7.84
CA VAL A 164 11.00 -0.94 -9.03
C VAL A 164 10.13 -0.71 -10.25
N GLY A 165 10.66 -0.09 -11.29
CA GLY A 165 9.97 0.23 -12.55
C GLY A 165 9.70 1.72 -12.71
N ARG A 166 9.44 2.45 -11.62
CA ARG A 166 9.16 3.90 -11.61
C ARG A 166 10.05 4.67 -10.62
N TYR A 167 10.73 5.73 -11.08
CA TYR A 167 11.81 6.37 -10.31
C TYR A 167 11.81 7.90 -10.30
N ASP A 168 11.85 8.57 -11.45
CA ASP A 168 12.31 9.97 -11.54
C ASP A 168 11.25 10.94 -12.09
N ALA A 169 11.21 12.17 -11.56
CA ALA A 169 10.23 13.21 -11.94
C ALA A 169 10.22 13.52 -13.43
N SER A 170 11.39 13.45 -14.07
CA SER A 170 11.54 13.69 -15.49
C SER A 170 10.80 12.61 -16.27
N PRO A 171 9.84 12.95 -17.14
CA PRO A 171 9.08 11.95 -17.92
C PRO A 171 9.99 11.00 -18.71
N ARG A 172 11.15 11.46 -19.18
CA ARG A 172 12.14 10.63 -19.90
C ARG A 172 12.86 9.62 -19.00
N LEU A 173 12.90 9.88 -17.70
CA LEU A 173 13.59 9.04 -16.72
C LEU A 173 12.64 8.35 -15.73
N GLN A 174 11.35 8.59 -15.88
CA GLN A 174 10.34 8.15 -14.94
C GLN A 174 10.20 6.63 -14.88
N PHE A 175 10.30 5.95 -16.03
CA PHE A 175 10.14 4.50 -16.12
C PHE A 175 11.37 3.81 -16.70
N ASP A 176 11.78 2.72 -16.06
CA ASP A 176 12.85 1.84 -16.55
C ASP A 176 12.72 0.43 -15.97
N PHE A 177 12.37 -0.50 -16.86
CA PHE A 177 12.09 -1.89 -16.56
C PHE A 177 13.28 -2.81 -16.91
N SER A 178 14.45 -2.25 -17.22
CA SER A 178 15.65 -3.05 -17.51
C SER A 178 16.14 -3.81 -16.28
N TYR A 179 16.88 -4.89 -16.53
CA TYR A 179 17.48 -5.74 -15.51
C TYR A 179 18.44 -4.93 -14.62
N ASP A 180 19.33 -4.17 -15.27
CA ASP A 180 20.37 -3.37 -14.59
C ASP A 180 19.78 -2.29 -13.70
N MET A 181 18.78 -1.56 -14.19
CA MET A 181 18.13 -0.51 -13.39
C MET A 181 17.34 -1.10 -12.22
N THR A 182 16.70 -2.25 -12.42
CA THR A 182 15.98 -2.96 -11.36
C THR A 182 16.93 -3.33 -10.21
N LEU A 183 18.07 -3.95 -10.50
CA LEU A 183 19.10 -4.27 -9.51
C LEU A 183 19.67 -3.01 -8.84
N LYS A 184 20.02 -2.00 -9.64
CA LYS A 184 20.56 -0.72 -9.15
C LYS A 184 19.59 -0.04 -8.20
N SER A 185 18.30 -0.05 -8.53
CA SER A 185 17.25 0.55 -7.69
C SER A 185 17.05 -0.22 -6.41
N ALA A 186 16.97 -1.55 -6.45
CA ALA A 186 16.83 -2.37 -5.24
C ALA A 186 17.96 -2.11 -4.24
N LYS A 187 19.21 -2.11 -4.72
CA LYS A 187 20.39 -1.78 -3.90
C LYS A 187 20.33 -0.36 -3.34
N ARG A 188 19.86 0.60 -4.13
CA ARG A 188 19.71 2.01 -3.71
C ARG A 188 18.65 2.15 -2.62
N SER A 189 17.51 1.49 -2.74
CA SER A 189 16.45 1.47 -1.73
C SER A 189 16.92 0.91 -0.39
N VAL A 190 17.64 -0.23 -0.43
CA VAL A 190 18.30 -0.85 0.74
C VAL A 190 19.22 0.17 1.44
N SER A 191 20.04 0.88 0.66
CA SER A 191 20.96 1.90 1.18
C SER A 191 20.24 3.11 1.78
N ARG A 192 19.21 3.65 1.10
CA ARG A 192 18.47 4.84 1.57
C ARG A 192 17.74 4.60 2.89
N MET A 193 17.08 3.46 2.98
CA MET A 193 16.40 3.05 4.21
C MET A 193 17.38 2.59 5.28
N ASN A 194 18.68 2.42 4.95
CA ASN A 194 19.66 1.82 5.85
C ASN A 194 19.12 0.50 6.45
N CYS A 195 18.47 -0.31 5.62
CA CYS A 195 17.87 -1.59 6.01
C CYS A 195 18.71 -2.72 5.42
N GLY A 196 18.99 -3.78 6.17
CA GLY A 196 19.75 -4.92 5.64
C GLY A 196 19.05 -5.67 4.49
N TYR A 197 17.73 -5.53 4.36
CA TYR A 197 16.89 -6.15 3.33
C TYR A 197 15.52 -5.45 3.22
N ILE A 198 14.83 -5.70 2.11
CA ILE A 198 13.42 -5.39 1.86
C ILE A 198 12.58 -6.65 2.09
N ASP A 199 11.40 -6.53 2.72
CA ASP A 199 10.52 -7.69 2.90
C ASP A 199 9.83 -8.04 1.58
N VAL A 200 9.23 -7.06 0.89
CA VAL A 200 8.63 -7.25 -0.43
C VAL A 200 9.14 -6.21 -1.42
N LEU A 201 9.79 -6.66 -2.49
CA LEU A 201 10.15 -5.80 -3.62
C LEU A 201 9.13 -5.96 -4.73
N GLN A 202 8.43 -4.89 -5.08
CA GLN A 202 7.31 -4.95 -6.02
C GLN A 202 7.66 -4.37 -7.40
N LEU A 203 7.18 -5.02 -8.46
CA LEU A 203 7.10 -4.41 -9.79
C LEU A 203 6.00 -3.33 -9.78
N HIS A 204 6.37 -2.08 -10.06
CA HIS A 204 5.51 -0.90 -10.02
C HIS A 204 5.02 -0.52 -11.43
N ASP A 205 3.72 -0.24 -11.54
CA ASP A 205 3.09 0.35 -12.72
C ASP A 205 3.48 -0.38 -14.04
N PRO A 206 3.38 -1.72 -14.10
CA PRO A 206 3.81 -2.51 -15.26
C PRO A 206 3.06 -2.14 -16.55
N GLU A 207 1.89 -1.49 -16.46
CA GLU A 207 1.17 -0.96 -17.61
C GLU A 207 1.94 0.14 -18.37
N PHE A 208 2.98 0.74 -17.76
CA PHE A 208 3.89 1.67 -18.42
C PHE A 208 5.09 0.97 -19.06
N ALA A 209 5.26 -0.34 -18.88
CA ALA A 209 6.31 -1.08 -19.56
C ALA A 209 6.07 -1.06 -21.09
N PRO A 210 7.11 -0.84 -21.91
CA PRO A 210 6.98 -0.86 -23.36
C PRO A 210 6.37 -2.15 -23.93
N SER A 211 6.63 -3.30 -23.28
CA SER A 211 6.03 -4.58 -23.65
C SER A 211 6.00 -5.54 -22.46
N MET A 212 5.10 -6.52 -22.54
CA MET A 212 5.10 -7.66 -21.61
C MET A 212 6.37 -8.50 -21.74
N ASP A 213 6.97 -8.58 -22.93
CA ASP A 213 8.20 -9.36 -23.15
C ASP A 213 9.37 -8.78 -22.37
N LEU A 214 9.53 -7.45 -22.37
CA LEU A 214 10.56 -6.75 -21.58
C LEU A 214 10.46 -7.10 -20.09
N LEU A 215 9.24 -7.13 -19.54
CA LEU A 215 9.05 -7.51 -18.14
C LEU A 215 9.59 -8.92 -17.88
N PHE A 216 9.29 -9.87 -18.76
CA PHE A 216 9.65 -11.28 -18.60
C PHE A 216 11.12 -11.58 -18.90
N GLU A 217 11.74 -10.83 -19.81
CA GLU A 217 13.13 -11.02 -20.23
C GLU A 217 14.12 -10.26 -19.32
N GLU A 218 13.70 -9.15 -18.72
CA GLU A 218 14.59 -8.26 -17.97
C GLU A 218 14.14 -8.07 -16.51
N THR A 219 12.93 -7.56 -16.28
CA THR A 219 12.51 -7.13 -14.93
C THR A 219 12.30 -8.30 -13.96
N LEU A 220 11.56 -9.33 -14.37
CA LEU A 220 11.25 -10.48 -13.51
C LEU A 220 12.52 -11.30 -13.19
N PRO A 221 13.44 -11.55 -14.14
CA PRO A 221 14.74 -12.12 -13.82
C PRO A 221 15.56 -11.27 -12.84
N ALA A 222 15.54 -9.93 -12.96
CA ALA A 222 16.24 -9.05 -12.01
C ALA A 222 15.61 -9.07 -10.61
N LEU A 223 14.29 -9.17 -10.50
CA LEU A 223 13.59 -9.34 -9.23
C LEU A 223 13.97 -10.67 -8.56
N LEU A 224 14.04 -11.76 -9.34
CA LEU A 224 14.53 -13.04 -8.86
C LEU A 224 15.99 -12.96 -8.39
N GLU A 225 16.84 -12.23 -9.12
CA GLU A 225 18.22 -11.97 -8.71
C GLU A 225 18.32 -11.14 -7.43
N CYS A 226 17.48 -10.10 -7.27
CA CYS A 226 17.37 -9.35 -6.01
C CYS A 226 17.04 -10.25 -4.82
N LYS A 227 16.17 -11.25 -5.02
CA LYS A 227 15.86 -12.27 -4.00
C LYS A 227 17.07 -13.15 -3.72
N ARG A 228 17.78 -13.62 -4.75
CA ARG A 228 18.99 -14.44 -4.63
C ARG A 228 20.14 -13.71 -3.91
N LEU A 229 20.31 -12.42 -4.16
CA LEU A 229 21.32 -11.56 -3.54
C LEU A 229 20.96 -11.12 -2.11
N GLY A 230 19.73 -11.42 -1.64
CA GLY A 230 19.25 -11.05 -0.31
C GLY A 230 18.79 -9.59 -0.17
N TYR A 231 18.66 -8.85 -1.27
CA TYR A 231 18.08 -7.50 -1.24
C TYR A 231 16.59 -7.52 -0.94
N ALA A 232 15.89 -8.57 -1.36
CA ALA A 232 14.47 -8.78 -1.11
C ALA A 232 14.22 -10.19 -0.56
N LYS A 233 13.26 -10.33 0.37
CA LYS A 233 12.80 -11.65 0.84
C LYS A 233 11.72 -12.25 -0.07
N ALA A 234 10.81 -11.40 -0.53
CA ALA A 234 9.65 -11.76 -1.33
C ALA A 234 9.47 -10.76 -2.49
N ILE A 235 8.76 -11.17 -3.53
CA ILE A 235 8.49 -10.36 -4.71
C ILE A 235 6.99 -10.09 -4.81
N GLY A 236 6.63 -8.87 -5.22
CA GLY A 236 5.23 -8.52 -5.45
C GLY A 236 5.00 -7.78 -6.76
N LEU A 237 3.73 -7.46 -7.00
CA LEU A 237 3.26 -6.72 -8.15
C LEU A 237 2.27 -5.66 -7.71
N THR A 238 2.41 -4.45 -8.25
CA THR A 238 1.45 -3.36 -8.06
C THR A 238 1.29 -2.56 -9.34
N GLY A 239 0.05 -2.24 -9.69
CA GLY A 239 -0.31 -1.43 -10.85
C GLY A 239 -1.79 -1.13 -10.82
N TYR A 240 -2.25 -0.18 -11.63
CA TYR A 240 -3.65 0.18 -11.60
C TYR A 240 -4.55 -0.89 -12.24
N PRO A 241 -4.38 -1.29 -13.52
CA PRO A 241 -5.35 -2.19 -14.15
C PRO A 241 -5.23 -3.62 -13.60
N LEU A 242 -6.33 -4.13 -13.03
CA LEU A 242 -6.41 -5.52 -12.56
C LEU A 242 -6.09 -6.54 -13.67
N GLU A 243 -6.47 -6.22 -14.93
CA GLU A 243 -6.20 -7.06 -16.10
C GLU A 243 -4.70 -7.23 -16.36
N THR A 244 -3.93 -6.15 -16.22
CA THR A 244 -2.47 -6.19 -16.38
C THR A 244 -1.84 -7.10 -15.32
N GLN A 245 -2.25 -6.96 -14.06
CA GLN A 245 -1.76 -7.83 -12.98
C GLN A 245 -2.11 -9.29 -13.25
N HIS A 246 -3.38 -9.57 -13.58
CA HIS A 246 -3.85 -10.92 -13.88
C HIS A 246 -3.06 -11.55 -15.04
N THR A 247 -2.87 -10.81 -16.14
CA THR A 247 -2.13 -11.28 -17.33
C THR A 247 -0.68 -11.61 -16.98
N ILE A 248 0.00 -10.78 -16.18
CA ILE A 248 1.36 -11.03 -15.72
C ILE A 248 1.41 -12.31 -14.89
N PHE A 249 0.51 -12.49 -13.93
CA PHE A 249 0.52 -13.70 -13.12
C PHE A 249 0.24 -14.97 -13.93
N GLN A 250 -0.69 -14.92 -14.90
CA GLN A 250 -0.97 -16.06 -15.78
C GLN A 250 0.23 -16.43 -16.65
N ARG A 251 0.87 -15.42 -17.25
CA ARG A 251 2.05 -15.65 -18.09
C ARG A 251 3.24 -16.12 -17.25
N ALA A 252 3.40 -15.64 -16.01
CA ALA A 252 4.44 -16.08 -15.09
C ALA A 252 4.35 -17.58 -14.81
N VAL A 253 3.16 -18.06 -14.42
CA VAL A 253 2.88 -19.47 -14.15
C VAL A 253 3.20 -20.38 -15.34
N ARG A 254 3.06 -19.88 -16.58
CA ARG A 254 3.34 -20.61 -17.82
C ARG A 254 4.78 -20.46 -18.30
N SER A 255 5.60 -19.70 -17.59
CA SER A 255 6.98 -19.46 -17.98
C SER A 255 7.84 -20.68 -17.71
N ASP A 256 8.59 -21.11 -18.72
CA ASP A 256 9.61 -22.16 -18.59
C ASP A 256 10.89 -21.63 -17.91
N SER A 257 11.01 -20.31 -17.70
CA SER A 257 12.17 -19.72 -17.03
C SER A 257 12.22 -20.13 -15.55
N PRO A 258 13.33 -20.75 -15.08
CA PRO A 258 13.44 -21.23 -13.70
C PRO A 258 13.15 -20.13 -12.67
N GLY A 259 12.26 -20.43 -11.73
CA GLY A 259 11.88 -19.52 -10.64
C GLY A 259 10.87 -18.43 -10.99
N ILE A 260 10.47 -18.29 -12.26
CA ILE A 260 9.45 -17.30 -12.67
C ILE A 260 8.02 -17.78 -12.37
N ALA A 261 7.75 -19.08 -12.54
CA ALA A 261 6.43 -19.67 -12.31
C ALA A 261 5.86 -19.41 -10.90
N ASP A 262 6.74 -19.41 -9.89
CA ASP A 262 6.40 -19.20 -8.48
C ASP A 262 7.00 -17.90 -7.92
N LEU A 263 7.26 -16.90 -8.78
CA LEU A 263 7.98 -15.69 -8.40
C LEU A 263 7.20 -14.81 -7.42
N PHE A 264 5.90 -14.64 -7.64
CA PHE A 264 5.10 -13.63 -6.96
C PHE A 264 4.54 -14.14 -5.63
N ASP A 265 4.88 -13.43 -4.56
CA ASP A 265 4.38 -13.67 -3.21
C ASP A 265 3.19 -12.71 -2.86
N GLN A 266 3.11 -11.54 -3.51
CA GLN A 266 2.15 -10.48 -3.16
C GLN A 266 1.58 -9.72 -4.38
N SER A 267 0.30 -9.40 -4.33
CA SER A 267 -0.42 -8.49 -5.23
C SER A 267 -0.94 -7.30 -4.42
N LEU A 268 -0.52 -6.09 -4.78
CA LEU A 268 -1.07 -4.85 -4.26
C LEU A 268 -1.94 -4.21 -5.35
N THR A 269 -3.20 -3.96 -5.03
CA THR A 269 -4.14 -3.30 -5.93
C THR A 269 -4.45 -1.89 -5.44
N TYR A 270 -4.65 -0.95 -6.36
CA TYR A 270 -4.88 0.45 -6.02
C TYR A 270 -6.26 0.92 -6.49
N GLY A 271 -7.13 1.29 -5.56
CA GLY A 271 -8.45 1.86 -5.87
C GLY A 271 -9.54 0.88 -6.31
N HIS A 272 -9.26 -0.44 -6.29
CA HIS A 272 -10.20 -1.50 -6.71
C HIS A 272 -11.00 -2.14 -5.57
N PHE A 273 -10.89 -1.59 -4.37
CA PHE A 273 -11.71 -1.98 -3.23
C PHE A 273 -11.97 -0.80 -2.28
N ASN A 274 -13.15 -0.20 -2.40
CA ASN A 274 -13.68 0.89 -1.59
C ASN A 274 -15.22 0.90 -1.69
N LEU A 275 -15.91 1.93 -1.20
CA LEU A 275 -17.38 1.99 -1.21
C LEU A 275 -18.00 1.95 -2.62
N HIS A 276 -17.34 2.54 -3.63
CA HIS A 276 -17.89 2.65 -4.98
C HIS A 276 -17.27 1.65 -5.97
N ASN A 277 -16.10 1.08 -5.67
CA ASN A 277 -15.43 0.10 -6.51
C ASN A 277 -15.15 -1.20 -5.73
N GLN A 278 -15.63 -2.35 -6.24
CA GLN A 278 -15.35 -3.68 -5.67
C GLN A 278 -14.77 -4.66 -6.72
N ASP A 279 -14.21 -4.14 -7.81
CA ASP A 279 -13.75 -4.91 -8.96
C ASP A 279 -12.70 -5.97 -8.60
N LEU A 280 -11.93 -5.76 -7.54
CA LEU A 280 -11.02 -6.78 -7.00
C LEU A 280 -11.72 -8.14 -6.76
N PHE A 281 -13.00 -8.10 -6.37
CA PHE A 281 -13.82 -9.27 -6.10
C PHE A 281 -14.83 -9.60 -7.20
N THR A 282 -15.27 -8.59 -7.95
CA THR A 282 -16.41 -8.72 -8.86
C THR A 282 -16.03 -8.79 -10.32
N LYS A 283 -14.90 -8.19 -10.73
CA LYS A 283 -14.48 -8.18 -12.13
C LYS A 283 -14.02 -9.57 -12.55
N PRO A 284 -14.65 -10.19 -13.55
CA PRO A 284 -14.29 -11.52 -13.99
C PRO A 284 -13.12 -11.50 -14.98
N PHE A 285 -12.14 -12.36 -14.75
CA PHE A 285 -11.05 -12.68 -15.67
C PHE A 285 -11.15 -14.14 -16.12
N LYS A 286 -10.64 -14.47 -17.31
CA LYS A 286 -10.54 -15.87 -17.77
C LYS A 286 -9.44 -16.57 -16.98
N GLY A 287 -9.78 -17.53 -16.13
CA GLY A 287 -8.79 -18.22 -15.30
C GLY A 287 -8.78 -19.73 -15.52
N GLU A 288 -7.61 -20.31 -15.75
CA GLU A 288 -7.41 -21.77 -15.59
C GLU A 288 -7.35 -22.07 -14.09
N ILE A 289 -8.41 -22.69 -13.56
CA ILE A 289 -8.42 -23.21 -12.19
C ILE A 289 -7.39 -24.34 -12.11
N ILE A 290 -6.48 -24.25 -11.14
CA ILE A 290 -5.63 -25.40 -10.80
C ILE A 290 -6.50 -26.41 -10.06
N GLN A 291 -6.92 -27.44 -10.78
CA GLN A 291 -6.88 -28.83 -10.34
C GLN A 291 -7.34 -29.16 -8.90
N GLU A 292 -8.58 -28.80 -8.54
CA GLU A 292 -9.38 -29.58 -7.55
C GLU A 292 -10.84 -29.71 -7.97
N ASP A 293 -11.35 -28.85 -8.86
CA ASP A 293 -12.66 -29.02 -9.50
C ASP A 293 -12.52 -29.75 -10.84
N VAL A 294 -12.72 -31.07 -10.82
CA VAL A 294 -12.79 -31.93 -12.01
C VAL A 294 -13.94 -31.56 -12.98
N ASN A 295 -14.73 -30.54 -12.63
CA ASN A 295 -15.88 -30.03 -13.39
C ASN A 295 -15.70 -28.56 -13.84
N ALA A 296 -14.52 -27.94 -13.68
CA ALA A 296 -14.31 -26.55 -14.09
C ALA A 296 -14.25 -26.45 -15.63
N ASP A 297 -15.27 -25.80 -16.21
CA ASP A 297 -15.37 -25.51 -17.63
C ASP A 297 -14.24 -24.55 -18.08
N ALA A 298 -13.79 -24.66 -19.33
CA ALA A 298 -12.75 -23.82 -19.93
C ALA A 298 -13.14 -22.32 -19.95
N ASP A 299 -14.42 -22.01 -19.75
CA ASP A 299 -14.97 -20.65 -19.65
C ASP A 299 -15.11 -20.13 -18.20
N THR A 300 -14.49 -20.78 -17.21
CA THR A 300 -14.61 -20.36 -15.82
C THR A 300 -13.98 -18.97 -15.58
N LYS A 301 -14.83 -18.03 -15.23
CA LYS A 301 -14.47 -16.66 -14.88
C LYS A 301 -14.19 -16.53 -13.39
N ILE A 302 -13.05 -15.94 -13.01
CA ILE A 302 -12.66 -15.71 -11.62
C ILE A 302 -12.19 -14.27 -11.42
N SER A 303 -12.37 -13.71 -10.23
CA SER A 303 -11.83 -12.40 -9.91
C SER A 303 -10.35 -12.47 -9.57
N LEU A 304 -9.64 -11.34 -9.63
CA LEU A 304 -8.21 -11.28 -9.37
C LEU A 304 -7.88 -11.85 -7.98
N ILE A 305 -8.65 -11.49 -6.95
CA ILE A 305 -8.38 -11.98 -5.59
C ILE A 305 -8.54 -13.51 -5.50
N LYS A 306 -9.55 -14.08 -6.16
CA LYS A 306 -9.73 -15.55 -6.20
C LYS A 306 -8.57 -16.22 -6.93
N TYR A 307 -8.12 -15.64 -8.04
CA TYR A 307 -6.94 -16.14 -8.76
C TYR A 307 -5.69 -16.09 -7.87
N CYS A 308 -5.38 -14.92 -7.27
CA CYS A 308 -4.27 -14.75 -6.35
C CYS A 308 -4.33 -15.79 -5.22
N HIS A 309 -5.51 -15.99 -4.62
CA HIS A 309 -5.65 -16.94 -3.52
C HIS A 309 -5.44 -18.39 -3.94
N SER A 310 -5.96 -18.79 -5.10
CA SER A 310 -5.71 -20.14 -5.67
C SER A 310 -4.23 -20.40 -5.98
N ARG A 311 -3.44 -19.33 -6.10
CA ARG A 311 -2.00 -19.35 -6.40
C ARG A 311 -1.14 -19.03 -5.17
N SER A 312 -1.73 -18.92 -3.98
CA SER A 312 -1.04 -18.52 -2.75
C SER A 312 -0.32 -17.17 -2.85
N ILE A 313 -0.89 -16.21 -3.59
CA ILE A 313 -0.41 -14.83 -3.68
C ILE A 313 -1.19 -14.00 -2.65
N ALA A 314 -0.49 -13.34 -1.72
CA ALA A 314 -1.10 -12.42 -0.75
C ALA A 314 -1.73 -11.23 -1.46
N THR A 315 -2.96 -10.87 -1.09
CA THR A 315 -3.61 -9.67 -1.65
C THR A 315 -3.61 -8.52 -0.65
N MET A 316 -3.25 -7.34 -1.13
CA MET A 316 -3.36 -6.05 -0.45
C MET A 316 -4.17 -5.08 -1.31
N ALA A 317 -4.82 -4.11 -0.66
CA ALA A 317 -5.56 -3.05 -1.35
C ALA A 317 -5.17 -1.68 -0.80
N ALA A 318 -5.05 -0.69 -1.69
CA ALA A 318 -4.74 0.69 -1.37
C ALA A 318 -5.85 1.62 -1.86
N ALA A 319 -5.79 2.87 -1.40
CA ALA A 319 -6.76 3.92 -1.71
C ALA A 319 -8.22 3.58 -1.33
N PRO A 320 -8.49 3.16 -0.07
CA PRO A 320 -9.87 2.97 0.40
C PRO A 320 -10.69 4.26 0.38
N LEU A 321 -10.02 5.42 0.39
CA LEU A 321 -10.64 6.75 0.26
C LEU A 321 -10.78 7.22 -1.20
N SER A 322 -10.45 6.36 -2.17
CA SER A 322 -10.47 6.66 -3.59
C SER A 322 -9.78 7.99 -3.91
N MET A 323 -8.52 8.12 -3.47
CA MET A 323 -7.65 9.28 -3.76
C MET A 323 -8.27 10.64 -3.38
N GLY A 324 -9.09 10.67 -2.32
CA GLY A 324 -9.72 11.89 -1.81
C GLY A 324 -11.19 12.06 -2.19
N LEU A 325 -11.75 11.21 -3.06
CA LEU A 325 -13.17 11.29 -3.40
C LEU A 325 -14.11 10.93 -2.23
N LEU A 326 -13.71 9.99 -1.37
CA LEU A 326 -14.50 9.60 -0.20
C LEU A 326 -14.06 10.40 1.03
N THR A 327 -14.06 11.73 0.91
CA THR A 327 -13.71 12.66 1.99
C THR A 327 -14.74 13.77 2.14
N HIS A 328 -14.54 14.64 3.13
CA HIS A 328 -15.36 15.84 3.33
C HIS A 328 -15.07 16.94 2.32
N GLN A 329 -13.97 16.84 1.60
CA GLN A 329 -13.57 17.83 0.61
C GLN A 329 -14.21 17.52 -0.74
N PRO A 330 -14.47 18.54 -1.58
CA PRO A 330 -14.87 18.28 -2.95
C PRO A 330 -13.80 17.44 -3.67
N PRO A 331 -14.21 16.64 -4.68
CA PRO A 331 -13.28 15.91 -5.53
C PRO A 331 -12.12 16.79 -5.99
N PRO A 332 -10.86 16.35 -5.83
CA PRO A 332 -9.71 17.14 -6.28
C PRO A 332 -9.79 17.42 -7.79
N GLU A 333 -9.40 18.61 -8.21
CA GLU A 333 -9.46 19.01 -9.63
C GLU A 333 -8.67 18.07 -10.54
N TRP A 334 -7.51 17.61 -10.07
CA TRP A 334 -6.62 16.68 -10.77
C TRP A 334 -7.14 15.23 -10.82
N HIS A 335 -8.20 14.88 -10.06
CA HIS A 335 -8.62 13.49 -9.93
C HIS A 335 -9.15 12.93 -11.27
N PRO A 336 -8.70 11.74 -11.72
CA PRO A 336 -9.03 11.16 -13.04
C PRO A 336 -10.47 10.65 -13.18
N ALA A 337 -11.32 10.86 -12.17
CA ALA A 337 -12.68 10.33 -12.16
C ALA A 337 -13.57 11.13 -13.11
N ASN A 338 -14.48 10.46 -13.79
CA ASN A 338 -15.52 11.11 -14.57
C ASN A 338 -16.48 11.92 -13.67
N GLN A 339 -17.26 12.81 -14.28
CA GLN A 339 -18.17 13.67 -13.52
C GLN A 339 -19.24 12.88 -12.76
N GLU A 340 -19.73 11.77 -13.33
CA GLU A 340 -20.75 10.93 -12.70
C GLU A 340 -20.26 10.35 -11.36
N LEU A 341 -19.03 9.83 -11.31
CA LEU A 341 -18.41 9.33 -10.09
C LEU A 341 -18.12 10.46 -9.10
N LYS A 342 -17.61 11.60 -9.58
CA LYS A 342 -17.41 12.80 -8.73
C LYS A 342 -18.72 13.23 -8.06
N ASP A 343 -19.80 13.30 -8.82
CA ASP A 343 -21.14 13.67 -8.31
C ASP A 343 -21.69 12.63 -7.32
N ALA A 344 -21.48 11.33 -7.58
CA ALA A 344 -21.87 10.26 -6.68
C ALA A 344 -21.13 10.36 -5.33
N CYS A 345 -19.82 10.63 -5.35
CA CYS A 345 -19.02 10.86 -4.15
C CYS A 345 -19.44 12.13 -3.40
N CYS A 346 -19.74 13.23 -4.11
CA CYS A 346 -20.31 14.44 -3.50
C CYS A 346 -21.64 14.15 -2.78
N LYS A 347 -22.54 13.40 -3.44
CA LYS A 347 -23.82 12.97 -2.82
C LYS A 347 -23.60 12.11 -1.58
N ALA A 348 -22.64 11.18 -1.63
CA ALA A 348 -22.28 10.38 -0.47
C ALA A 348 -21.76 11.22 0.70
N ALA A 349 -20.95 12.24 0.43
CA ALA A 349 -20.45 13.17 1.44
C ALA A 349 -21.58 14.01 2.06
N ILE A 350 -22.54 14.48 1.25
CA ILE A 350 -23.73 15.20 1.73
C ILE A 350 -24.56 14.31 2.65
N ILE A 351 -24.88 13.08 2.22
CA ILE A 351 -25.65 12.12 3.04
C ILE A 351 -24.93 11.85 4.37
N ALA A 352 -23.62 11.62 4.33
CA ALA A 352 -22.85 11.38 5.55
C ALA A 352 -22.89 12.61 6.48
N HIS A 353 -22.70 13.82 5.92
CA HIS A 353 -22.74 15.07 6.67
C HIS A 353 -24.10 15.33 7.35
N GLU A 354 -25.21 15.14 6.62
CA GLU A 354 -26.58 15.32 7.15
C GLU A 354 -26.89 14.39 8.33
N HIS A 355 -26.20 13.25 8.41
CA HIS A 355 -26.33 12.27 9.48
C HIS A 355 -25.21 12.33 10.53
N CYS A 356 -24.35 13.36 10.49
CA CYS A 356 -23.19 13.52 11.37
C CYS A 356 -22.21 12.33 11.33
N VAL A 357 -22.03 11.72 10.16
CA VAL A 357 -21.14 10.57 9.93
C VAL A 357 -19.86 11.01 9.23
N ASP A 358 -18.73 10.52 9.71
CA ASP A 358 -17.43 10.71 9.06
C ASP A 358 -17.28 9.74 7.87
N LEU A 359 -17.49 10.25 6.65
CA LEU A 359 -17.37 9.44 5.42
C LEU A 359 -16.00 8.74 5.28
N PRO A 360 -14.84 9.40 5.54
CA PRO A 360 -13.55 8.73 5.52
C PRO A 360 -13.48 7.50 6.44
N THR A 361 -13.91 7.65 7.70
CA THR A 361 -13.93 6.54 8.68
C THR A 361 -14.83 5.41 8.19
N LEU A 362 -16.01 5.72 7.65
CA LEU A 362 -16.92 4.72 7.11
C LEU A 362 -16.34 3.97 5.91
N ALA A 363 -15.64 4.68 5.00
CA ALA A 363 -14.96 4.08 3.86
C ALA A 363 -13.79 3.17 4.29
N VAL A 364 -13.03 3.58 5.30
CA VAL A 364 -11.98 2.74 5.89
C VAL A 364 -12.58 1.49 6.52
N LEU A 365 -13.58 1.62 7.38
CA LEU A 365 -14.29 0.49 8.01
C LEU A 365 -14.80 -0.51 6.97
N PHE A 366 -15.42 -0.01 5.89
CA PHE A 366 -15.83 -0.83 4.75
C PHE A 366 -14.68 -1.64 4.16
N ALA A 367 -13.54 -1.00 3.89
CA ALA A 367 -12.38 -1.65 3.31
C ALA A 367 -11.78 -2.70 4.26
N ILE A 368 -11.57 -2.35 5.53
CA ILE A 368 -10.91 -3.25 6.49
C ILE A 368 -11.81 -4.40 6.97
N ALA A 369 -13.14 -4.30 6.84
CA ALA A 369 -14.05 -5.41 7.14
C ALA A 369 -13.94 -6.59 6.17
N GLN A 370 -13.26 -6.40 5.03
CA GLN A 370 -13.00 -7.50 4.11
C GLN A 370 -11.72 -8.25 4.52
N GLU A 371 -11.92 -9.43 5.11
CA GLU A 371 -10.87 -10.29 5.65
C GLU A 371 -10.06 -11.04 4.58
N ASP A 372 -10.61 -11.17 3.36
CA ASP A 372 -9.88 -11.79 2.25
C ASP A 372 -8.71 -10.89 1.78
N ILE A 373 -8.71 -9.60 2.11
CA ILE A 373 -7.58 -8.69 1.85
C ILE A 373 -6.68 -8.70 3.09
N GLY A 374 -5.41 -9.09 2.98
CA GLY A 374 -4.51 -9.13 4.13
C GLY A 374 -4.34 -7.78 4.81
N CYS A 375 -4.04 -6.74 4.03
CA CYS A 375 -3.76 -5.39 4.53
C CYS A 375 -4.36 -4.32 3.62
N THR A 376 -4.97 -3.29 4.23
CA THR A 376 -5.45 -2.07 3.56
C THR A 376 -4.43 -0.94 3.77
N LEU A 377 -3.82 -0.45 2.68
CA LEU A 377 -2.87 0.65 2.74
C LEU A 377 -3.59 2.01 2.75
N LEU A 378 -3.20 2.84 3.72
CA LEU A 378 -3.69 4.19 3.91
C LEU A 378 -2.52 5.18 3.83
N GLY A 379 -2.63 6.16 2.94
CA GLY A 379 -1.71 7.30 2.92
C GLY A 379 -2.00 8.21 4.11
N MET A 380 -1.06 8.31 5.04
CA MET A 380 -1.20 9.14 6.25
C MET A 380 0.04 10.01 6.39
N GLY A 381 -0.14 11.33 6.37
CA GLY A 381 0.91 12.33 6.44
C GLY A 381 1.12 12.91 7.84
N SER A 382 0.26 12.56 8.80
CA SER A 382 0.27 13.11 10.16
C SER A 382 -0.15 12.09 11.22
N ILE A 383 0.27 12.32 12.47
CA ILE A 383 -0.15 11.52 13.65
C ILE A 383 -1.69 11.48 13.77
N LYS A 384 -2.38 12.59 13.51
CA LYS A 384 -3.86 12.65 13.59
C LYS A 384 -4.54 11.66 12.64
N GLU A 385 -4.01 11.50 11.43
CA GLU A 385 -4.55 10.55 10.45
C GLU A 385 -4.23 9.11 10.86
N VAL A 386 -3.04 8.87 11.41
CA VAL A 386 -2.66 7.58 12.00
C VAL A 386 -3.59 7.20 13.16
N ASP A 387 -3.90 8.15 14.05
CA ASP A 387 -4.86 7.97 15.14
C ASP A 387 -6.26 7.60 14.63
N ALA A 388 -6.74 8.27 13.60
CA ALA A 388 -8.04 7.96 12.99
C ALA A 388 -8.07 6.52 12.45
N ALA A 389 -7.00 6.09 11.77
CA ALA A 389 -6.88 4.72 11.27
C ALA A 389 -6.81 3.68 12.40
N ILE A 390 -6.04 3.94 13.46
CA ILE A 390 -5.95 3.06 14.65
C ILE A 390 -7.33 2.94 15.32
N ASN A 391 -8.04 4.05 15.48
CA ASN A 391 -9.39 4.03 16.05
C ASN A 391 -10.37 3.22 15.19
N ALA A 392 -10.28 3.33 13.86
CA ALA A 392 -11.08 2.48 12.95
C ALA A 392 -10.75 0.99 13.10
N MET A 393 -9.46 0.61 13.22
CA MET A 393 -9.07 -0.78 13.48
C MET A 393 -9.62 -1.28 14.81
N ARG A 394 -9.41 -0.51 15.90
CA ARG A 394 -9.85 -0.88 17.26
C ARG A 394 -11.35 -1.10 17.34
N ARG A 395 -12.17 -0.40 16.55
CA ARG A 395 -13.63 -0.61 16.49
C ARG A 395 -14.04 -1.99 16.02
N ILE A 396 -13.32 -2.55 15.04
CA ILE A 396 -13.55 -3.92 14.57
C ILE A 396 -13.06 -4.95 15.62
N GLU A 397 -12.12 -4.56 16.49
CA GLU A 397 -11.62 -5.41 17.57
C GLU A 397 -12.49 -5.42 18.83
N THR A 398 -13.16 -4.31 19.17
CA THR A 398 -13.65 -4.02 20.53
C THR A 398 -14.85 -4.86 21.01
N ILE A 399 -15.35 -5.82 20.22
CA ILE A 399 -16.41 -6.74 20.66
C ILE A 399 -16.13 -8.18 20.20
N HIS A 400 -14.86 -8.59 20.05
CA HIS A 400 -14.54 -10.01 19.86
C HIS A 400 -14.58 -10.83 21.17
N ASP A 401 -14.65 -10.18 22.34
CA ASP A 401 -14.76 -10.87 23.64
C ASP A 401 -16.23 -11.14 24.06
N ASP A 402 -17.22 -10.38 23.56
CA ASP A 402 -18.65 -10.59 23.85
C ASP A 402 -19.42 -11.31 22.71
N ALA A 403 -18.92 -11.29 21.46
CA ALA A 403 -19.63 -11.81 20.29
C ALA A 403 -19.41 -13.30 19.99
N LYS A 404 -19.08 -14.14 20.98
CA LYS A 404 -19.05 -15.62 20.82
C LYS A 404 -20.44 -16.25 20.51
N GLY A 405 -21.48 -15.45 20.28
CA GLY A 405 -22.86 -15.92 20.10
C GLY A 405 -23.57 -15.53 18.79
N ILE A 406 -23.00 -14.70 17.92
CA ILE A 406 -23.72 -14.27 16.70
C ILE A 406 -23.48 -15.29 15.58
N LYS A 407 -24.43 -16.21 15.41
CA LYS A 407 -24.50 -17.05 14.21
C LYS A 407 -24.80 -16.16 13.02
N SER A 408 -24.00 -16.28 11.96
CA SER A 408 -24.32 -15.71 10.65
C SER A 408 -25.63 -16.34 10.17
N ASP A 409 -26.65 -15.52 9.96
CA ASP A 409 -27.89 -15.96 9.34
C ASP A 409 -27.66 -16.08 7.83
N ASP A 410 -27.32 -17.29 7.38
CA ASP A 410 -27.17 -17.63 5.96
C ASP A 410 -28.54 -17.77 5.24
N SER A 411 -29.66 -17.47 5.91
CA SER A 411 -31.01 -17.61 5.34
C SER A 411 -31.51 -16.37 4.59
N ALA A 412 -30.70 -15.81 3.68
CA ALA A 412 -31.16 -14.76 2.77
C ALA A 412 -31.33 -15.31 1.34
N THR A 413 -32.60 -15.58 1.00
CA THR A 413 -33.09 -16.10 -0.27
C THR A 413 -32.75 -15.22 -1.48
N HIS A 414 -32.22 -15.90 -2.52
CA HIS A 414 -32.19 -15.60 -3.97
C HIS A 414 -32.45 -14.15 -4.48
N VAL A 415 -31.38 -13.37 -4.80
CA VAL A 415 -31.40 -12.13 -5.64
C VAL A 415 -30.01 -11.94 -6.33
N PRO A 416 -29.88 -11.41 -7.59
CA PRO A 416 -28.71 -11.60 -8.45
C PRO A 416 -27.49 -10.67 -8.21
N GLY A 417 -26.29 -11.14 -8.60
CA GLY A 417 -25.04 -10.37 -8.76
C GLY A 417 -23.98 -10.60 -7.67
N ILE A 418 -22.74 -10.95 -8.06
CA ILE A 418 -21.61 -11.21 -7.13
C ILE A 418 -21.36 -10.00 -6.20
N GLY A 419 -21.43 -8.78 -6.73
CA GLY A 419 -21.20 -7.54 -5.96
C GLY A 419 -22.26 -7.25 -4.90
N HIS A 420 -23.55 -7.51 -5.18
CA HIS A 420 -24.63 -7.31 -4.22
C HIS A 420 -24.47 -8.24 -2.99
N ASN A 421 -24.10 -9.50 -3.22
CA ASN A 421 -23.84 -10.45 -2.15
C ASN A 421 -22.62 -10.05 -1.30
N LEU A 422 -21.56 -9.56 -1.95
CA LEU A 422 -20.36 -9.07 -1.28
C LEU A 422 -20.66 -7.88 -0.35
N ARG A 423 -21.35 -6.86 -0.85
CA ARG A 423 -21.69 -5.65 -0.05
C ARG A 423 -22.56 -6.00 1.14
N ARG A 424 -23.55 -6.88 0.98
CA ARG A 424 -24.40 -7.36 2.07
C ARG A 424 -23.63 -8.17 3.12
N LYS A 425 -22.68 -9.01 2.70
CA LYS A 425 -21.79 -9.75 3.62
C LYS A 425 -20.92 -8.79 4.43
N ILE A 426 -20.31 -7.79 3.78
CA ILE A 426 -19.51 -6.76 4.44
C ILE A 426 -20.37 -5.94 5.41
N PHE A 427 -21.56 -5.51 4.97
CA PHE A 427 -22.51 -4.79 5.81
C PHE A 427 -22.90 -5.58 7.05
N SER A 428 -23.25 -6.86 6.90
CA SER A 428 -23.60 -7.72 8.04
C SER A 428 -22.44 -7.89 9.02
N LYS A 429 -21.20 -7.96 8.52
CA LYS A 429 -20.01 -8.02 9.37
C LYS A 429 -19.74 -6.72 10.10
N LEU A 430 -19.99 -5.59 9.44
CA LEU A 430 -19.76 -4.26 10.02
C LEU A 430 -20.85 -3.81 10.98
N ALA A 431 -22.11 -4.18 10.74
CA ALA A 431 -23.27 -3.67 11.47
C ALA A 431 -23.09 -3.67 13.00
N PRO A 432 -22.49 -4.68 13.66
CA PRO A 432 -22.25 -4.66 15.11
C PRO A 432 -21.30 -3.56 15.60
N PHE A 433 -20.46 -3.02 14.72
CA PHE A 433 -19.39 -2.06 15.04
C PHE A 433 -19.70 -0.63 14.57
N LEU A 434 -20.84 -0.43 13.92
CA LEU A 434 -21.31 0.87 13.45
C LEU A 434 -22.22 1.51 14.51
N THR A 435 -22.11 2.83 14.65
CA THR A 435 -23.15 3.62 15.31
C THR A 435 -24.46 3.54 14.51
N GLU A 436 -25.59 3.90 15.13
CA GLU A 436 -26.89 3.92 14.46
C GLU A 436 -26.88 4.82 13.19
N SER A 437 -26.24 5.98 13.28
CA SER A 437 -26.09 6.90 12.14
C SER A 437 -25.23 6.30 11.04
N GLU A 438 -24.08 5.70 11.37
CA GLU A 438 -23.20 5.06 10.38
C GLU A 438 -23.87 3.85 9.71
N HIS A 439 -24.62 3.06 10.48
CA HIS A 439 -25.40 1.94 9.95
C HIS A 439 -26.44 2.43 8.94
N THR A 440 -27.15 3.52 9.28
CA THR A 440 -28.14 4.15 8.40
C THR A 440 -27.49 4.69 7.12
N VAL A 441 -26.41 5.45 7.25
CA VAL A 441 -25.68 6.00 6.11
C VAL A 441 -25.13 4.88 5.23
N LEU A 442 -24.42 3.89 5.81
CA LEU A 442 -23.85 2.79 5.03
C LEU A 442 -24.92 2.04 4.26
N LYS A 443 -26.07 1.75 4.88
CA LYS A 443 -27.21 1.08 4.24
C LYS A 443 -27.70 1.85 3.01
N VAL A 444 -27.76 3.18 3.09
CA VAL A 444 -28.11 4.05 1.96
C VAL A 444 -27.00 4.05 0.90
N LEU A 445 -25.73 4.17 1.30
CA LEU A 445 -24.62 4.23 0.35
C LEU A 445 -24.49 2.94 -0.46
N ILE A 446 -24.74 1.78 0.15
CA ILE A 446 -24.59 0.46 -0.49
C ILE A 446 -25.87 -0.04 -1.18
N SER A 447 -26.99 0.70 -1.13
CA SER A 447 -28.26 0.21 -1.66
C SER A 447 -28.26 0.18 -3.19
N ASP A 448 -28.63 -0.98 -3.74
CA ASP A 448 -28.81 -1.21 -5.17
C ASP A 448 -30.06 -2.07 -5.36
N ASN A 449 -31.19 -1.40 -5.63
CA ASN A 449 -32.48 -2.01 -5.84
C ASN A 449 -32.77 -2.10 -7.34
N ASN A 450 -32.84 -3.32 -7.84
CA ASN A 450 -33.15 -3.59 -9.24
C ASN A 450 -34.63 -3.36 -9.61
N THR A 451 -35.52 -3.27 -8.62
CA THR A 451 -36.97 -3.12 -8.83
C THR A 451 -37.49 -1.70 -8.61
N ASP A 452 -36.75 -0.84 -7.90
CA ASP A 452 -37.11 0.55 -7.65
C ASP A 452 -35.85 1.43 -7.60
N ALA A 453 -35.55 2.07 -8.73
CA ALA A 453 -34.38 2.93 -8.87
C ALA A 453 -34.39 4.15 -7.93
N ASN A 454 -35.56 4.56 -7.41
CA ASN A 454 -35.65 5.68 -6.45
C ASN A 454 -35.12 5.32 -5.06
N ARG A 455 -34.85 4.03 -4.80
CA ARG A 455 -34.25 3.54 -3.54
C ARG A 455 -32.76 3.27 -3.66
N ASN A 456 -32.16 3.60 -4.80
CA ASN A 456 -30.74 3.38 -5.05
C ASN A 456 -29.89 4.42 -4.34
N GLY A 457 -28.78 3.94 -3.78
CA GLY A 457 -27.73 4.77 -3.25
C GLY A 457 -26.97 5.50 -4.36
N PRO A 458 -26.12 6.48 -4.00
CA PRO A 458 -25.36 7.27 -4.95
C PRO A 458 -24.46 6.42 -5.88
N PHE A 459 -24.02 5.25 -5.43
CA PHE A 459 -23.10 4.38 -6.17
C PHE A 459 -23.78 3.29 -7.01
N ALA A 460 -25.10 3.14 -6.96
CA ALA A 460 -25.79 2.04 -7.66
C ALA A 460 -25.59 2.06 -9.18
N ASN A 461 -25.60 3.26 -9.78
CA ASN A 461 -25.33 3.42 -11.21
C ASN A 461 -23.85 3.21 -11.55
N ILE A 462 -22.96 3.59 -10.62
CA ILE A 462 -21.53 3.38 -10.75
C ILE A 462 -21.26 1.88 -10.92
N TRP A 463 -21.77 1.02 -10.03
CA TRP A 463 -21.54 -0.43 -10.12
C TRP A 463 -22.07 -1.12 -11.39
N LYS A 464 -23.00 -0.48 -12.11
CA LYS A 464 -23.62 -1.06 -13.32
C LYS A 464 -22.87 -0.70 -14.61
N ARG A 465 -21.99 0.30 -14.57
CA ARG A 465 -21.28 0.82 -15.73
C ARG A 465 -19.79 0.64 -15.53
N GLU A 466 -19.08 0.11 -16.52
CA GLU A 466 -17.61 -0.05 -16.41
C GLU A 466 -16.83 1.26 -16.68
N GLU A 467 -17.54 2.34 -17.07
CA GLU A 467 -16.98 3.61 -17.58
C GLU A 467 -16.34 4.53 -16.51
N TYR A 468 -16.38 4.18 -15.22
CA TYR A 468 -15.80 4.99 -14.13
C TYR A 468 -14.40 4.55 -13.71
N ASN A 469 -13.93 3.40 -14.19
CA ASN A 469 -12.60 2.90 -13.88
C ASN A 469 -11.53 3.80 -14.52
N TRP A 470 -10.52 4.19 -13.74
CA TRP A 470 -9.40 4.95 -14.29
C TRP A 470 -8.68 4.08 -15.34
N ASP A 471 -8.55 4.60 -16.55
CA ASP A 471 -7.94 3.83 -17.63
C ASP A 471 -6.41 3.98 -17.59
N GLY A 472 -5.77 3.17 -16.74
CA GLY A 472 -4.32 3.15 -16.60
C GLY A 472 -3.57 2.81 -17.90
N LEU A 473 -4.19 2.01 -18.79
CA LEU A 473 -3.60 1.71 -20.10
C LEU A 473 -3.65 2.92 -21.03
N ARG A 474 -4.78 3.64 -21.06
CA ARG A 474 -4.88 4.91 -21.80
C ARG A 474 -3.93 5.96 -21.24
N GLU A 475 -3.77 6.03 -19.92
CA GLU A 475 -2.80 6.93 -19.31
C GLU A 475 -1.37 6.60 -19.74
N ALA A 476 -0.95 5.34 -19.64
CA ALA A 476 0.36 4.91 -20.11
C ALA A 476 0.57 5.24 -21.60
N ASN A 477 -0.44 4.97 -22.44
CA ASN A 477 -0.41 5.32 -23.85
C ASN A 477 -0.27 6.83 -24.10
N ASN A 478 -1.00 7.66 -23.36
CA ASN A 478 -0.93 9.12 -23.46
C ASN A 478 0.43 9.63 -23.00
N PHE A 479 0.94 9.11 -21.88
CA PHE A 479 2.25 9.44 -21.35
C PHE A 479 3.34 9.25 -22.40
N TRP A 480 3.42 8.06 -23.00
CA TRP A 480 4.42 7.76 -24.04
C TRP A 480 4.20 8.53 -25.34
N SER A 481 2.95 8.86 -25.69
CA SER A 481 2.65 9.67 -26.88
C SER A 481 3.08 11.13 -26.72
N ASN A 482 3.14 11.64 -25.49
CA ASN A 482 3.52 13.02 -25.18
C ASN A 482 5.03 13.22 -24.98
N ILE A 483 5.80 12.15 -24.85
CA ILE A 483 7.27 12.21 -24.80
C ILE A 483 7.80 12.27 -26.25
N PRO A 484 8.56 13.30 -26.64
CA PRO A 484 9.15 13.35 -27.99
C PRO A 484 10.09 12.15 -28.21
N GLY A 485 9.69 11.26 -29.12
CA GLY A 485 10.33 9.96 -29.38
C GLY A 485 9.59 8.75 -28.79
N GLY A 486 8.63 8.95 -27.88
CA GLY A 486 8.20 7.97 -26.88
C GLY A 486 7.41 6.73 -27.33
N LYS A 487 7.11 6.55 -28.63
CA LYS A 487 6.59 5.26 -29.15
C LYS A 487 7.57 4.51 -30.05
N THR A 488 8.58 5.18 -30.59
CA THR A 488 9.53 4.61 -31.57
C THR A 488 10.99 4.83 -31.22
N GLU A 489 11.29 5.47 -30.09
CA GLU A 489 12.51 5.28 -29.32
C GLU A 489 12.45 3.86 -28.70
N ALA A 490 12.27 2.83 -29.55
CA ALA A 490 12.08 1.40 -29.27
C ALA A 490 13.26 0.76 -28.49
N GLU A 491 14.23 1.59 -28.13
CA GLU A 491 15.54 1.30 -27.56
C GLU A 491 15.96 2.37 -26.54
N ALA A 492 15.11 3.37 -26.19
CA ALA A 492 15.48 4.55 -25.39
C ALA A 492 16.25 4.23 -24.09
N ARG A 493 16.08 3.01 -23.56
CA ARG A 493 16.86 2.50 -22.43
C ARG A 493 17.45 1.10 -22.57
N MET A 494 17.41 0.45 -23.73
CA MET A 494 18.39 -0.62 -24.00
C MET A 494 19.83 -0.06 -24.11
N ARG A 495 20.01 1.28 -24.14
CA ARG A 495 21.30 1.98 -24.33
C ARG A 495 21.90 2.70 -23.10
N VAL A 496 21.38 2.54 -21.88
CA VAL A 496 22.20 2.86 -20.67
C VAL A 496 23.25 1.77 -20.40
N ARG A 497 23.37 0.76 -21.26
CA ARG A 497 24.54 -0.14 -21.32
C ARG A 497 25.86 0.54 -21.73
N THR A 498 25.89 1.87 -21.85
CA THR A 498 27.10 2.63 -22.23
C THR A 498 27.20 4.01 -21.53
N LEU A 499 27.06 4.04 -20.19
CA LEU A 499 27.69 5.07 -19.36
C LEU A 499 28.32 4.45 -18.12
#